data_AF-A0A7V9UN53-F1
#
_entry.id   AF-A0A7V9UN53-F1
#
_cell.length_a   1.000
_cell.length_b   1.000
_cell.length_c   1.000
_cell.angle_alpha   90.00
_cell.angle_beta   90.00
_cell.angle_gamma   90.00
#
_symmetry.space_group_name_H-M   'P 1'
#
loop_
_entity.id
_entity.type
_entity.pdbx_description
1 polymer ?
#
loop_
_entity_poly.entity_id
_entity_poly.type
_entity_poly.pdbx_seq_one_letter_code
_entity_poly.pdbx_strand_id
1 'polypeptide(L)'
;MAHLERIDRESTVIPDSFEMIGKADSVGLHHVQRLGPFDVINLDLCDSLAPLRQNVERPSYHEALVELLNFQIRERANPWILFVSTRADPSTVSEAIWQYYLPQLADNLRSSGALADQLEQNVGVDGVNALKDLKLPTDIAQQEFARLFGLGFSKWLLSVMWAPSPNWHLELLPSCWYRVSAEQPDMLSLCFRFKQITEARIDPSGLVAAPPASPQISERDLAVQICGEMSRVRDLDALLRDDPEELETMIRKGAGLLKHARYDEGAYDEWARISGPAQ
;
A
#
# COMPACT_ATOMS: atom_id res chain seq x y z
N MET A 1 29.50 7.59 -14.09
CA MET A 1 28.24 6.89 -14.42
C MET A 1 27.79 7.38 -15.79
N ALA A 2 27.42 6.48 -16.69
CA ALA A 2 26.87 6.86 -17.99
C ALA A 2 25.53 7.58 -17.77
N HIS A 3 25.34 8.73 -18.40
CA HIS A 3 24.07 9.48 -18.36
C HIS A 3 23.02 8.69 -19.13
N LEU A 4 21.98 8.22 -18.45
CA LEU A 4 20.82 7.60 -19.11
C LEU A 4 19.95 8.74 -19.67
N GLU A 5 19.82 8.80 -20.99
CA GLU A 5 19.26 9.94 -21.74
C GLU A 5 17.85 10.38 -21.29
N ARG A 6 17.08 9.48 -20.69
CA ARG A 6 15.68 9.69 -20.26
C ARG A 6 15.49 9.75 -18.75
N ILE A 7 16.56 9.95 -18.00
CA ILE A 7 16.53 9.96 -16.54
C ILE A 7 16.97 11.34 -16.07
N ASP A 8 16.17 11.93 -15.18
CA ASP A 8 16.49 13.24 -14.64
C ASP A 8 17.86 13.20 -13.94
N ARG A 9 18.63 14.28 -14.04
CA ARG A 9 20.01 14.34 -13.54
C ARG A 9 20.10 14.28 -12.02
N GLU A 10 19.01 14.60 -11.32
CA GLU A 10 18.91 14.49 -9.86
C GLU A 10 18.44 13.08 -9.43
N SER A 11 18.03 12.23 -10.38
CA SER A 11 17.64 10.85 -10.10
C SER A 11 18.86 9.94 -9.96
N THR A 12 18.77 8.99 -9.04
CA THR A 12 19.75 7.90 -8.90
C THR A 12 19.10 6.59 -9.34
N VAL A 13 19.72 5.91 -10.31
CA VAL A 13 19.32 4.55 -10.69
C VAL A 13 20.26 3.55 -10.03
N ILE A 14 19.66 2.59 -9.37
CA ILE A 14 20.38 1.50 -8.72
C ILE A 14 20.06 0.24 -9.53
N PRO A 15 21.05 -0.41 -10.15
CA PRO A 15 20.83 -1.63 -10.93
C PRO A 15 20.72 -2.85 -10.00
N ASP A 16 19.73 -2.81 -9.11
CA ASP A 16 19.42 -3.86 -8.14
C ASP A 16 17.91 -4.11 -8.13
N SER A 17 17.47 -5.28 -7.68
CA SER A 17 16.04 -5.58 -7.50
C SER A 17 15.57 -5.10 -6.13
N PHE A 18 14.33 -4.61 -6.01
CA PHE A 18 13.80 -4.11 -4.74
C PHE A 18 13.90 -5.16 -3.63
N GLU A 19 13.61 -6.42 -3.96
CA GLU A 19 13.66 -7.56 -3.04
C GLU A 19 15.01 -7.70 -2.32
N MET A 20 16.09 -7.27 -2.97
CA MET A 20 17.44 -7.38 -2.40
C MET A 20 17.64 -6.51 -1.18
N ILE A 21 16.79 -5.49 -0.94
CA ILE A 21 16.76 -4.72 0.32
C ILE A 21 16.63 -5.65 1.53
N GLY A 22 15.97 -6.80 1.39
CA GLY A 22 15.87 -7.81 2.46
C GLY A 22 17.20 -8.50 2.80
N LYS A 23 18.28 -8.28 2.06
CA LYS A 23 19.64 -8.78 2.37
C LYS A 23 20.49 -7.66 2.98
N ALA A 24 21.08 -7.95 4.14
CA ALA A 24 21.83 -7.00 4.96
C ALA A 24 23.04 -6.36 4.25
N ASP A 25 23.65 -7.05 3.29
CA ASP A 25 24.83 -6.61 2.55
C ASP A 25 24.52 -6.16 1.11
N SER A 26 23.24 -6.08 0.72
CA SER A 26 22.85 -5.70 -0.64
C SER A 26 23.22 -4.27 -0.98
N VAL A 27 23.45 -4.01 -2.27
CA VAL A 27 23.65 -2.66 -2.78
C VAL A 27 22.39 -1.82 -2.54
N GLY A 28 21.20 -2.38 -2.80
CA GLY A 28 19.91 -1.74 -2.54
C GLY A 28 19.76 -1.22 -1.11
N LEU A 29 20.03 -2.05 -0.09
CA LEU A 29 19.88 -1.64 1.32
C LEU A 29 20.86 -0.52 1.70
N HIS A 30 22.13 -0.62 1.30
CA HIS A 30 23.11 0.45 1.55
C HIS A 30 22.68 1.78 0.92
N HIS A 31 22.06 1.74 -0.26
CA HIS A 31 21.54 2.93 -0.91
C HIS A 31 20.33 3.51 -0.18
N VAL A 32 19.38 2.67 0.26
CA VAL A 32 18.25 3.08 1.10
C VAL A 32 18.76 3.78 2.36
N GLN A 33 19.72 3.18 3.05
CA GLN A 33 20.27 3.72 4.29
C GLN A 33 21.02 5.04 4.09
N ARG A 34 21.66 5.24 2.93
CA ARG A 34 22.42 6.44 2.61
C ARG A 34 21.53 7.60 2.15
N LEU A 35 20.45 7.31 1.42
CA LEU A 35 19.61 8.32 0.78
C LEU A 35 18.35 8.67 1.59
N GLY A 36 17.87 7.74 2.41
CA GLY A 36 16.74 7.98 3.29
C GLY A 36 17.12 8.68 4.61
N PRO A 37 16.16 8.81 5.54
CA PRO A 37 14.77 8.37 5.43
C PRO A 37 13.98 9.21 4.40
N PHE A 38 12.90 8.63 3.87
CA PHE A 38 12.10 9.23 2.81
C PHE A 38 10.80 9.85 3.34
N ASP A 39 10.38 10.97 2.75
CA ASP A 39 9.05 11.57 3.00
C ASP A 39 7.94 10.81 2.30
N VAL A 40 8.25 10.32 1.10
CA VAL A 40 7.35 9.58 0.22
C VAL A 40 8.11 8.41 -0.36
N ILE A 41 7.51 7.23 -0.27
CA ILE A 41 7.99 6.01 -0.91
C ILE A 41 6.90 5.59 -1.90
N ASN A 42 7.26 5.38 -3.16
CA ASN A 42 6.35 4.85 -4.18
C ASN A 42 6.88 3.50 -4.67
N LEU A 43 6.15 2.43 -4.35
CA LEU A 43 6.43 1.08 -4.82
C LEU A 43 5.46 0.74 -5.94
N ASP A 44 5.94 0.79 -7.17
CA ASP A 44 5.19 0.37 -8.34
C ASP A 44 5.59 -1.05 -8.74
N LEU A 45 4.80 -2.03 -8.29
CA LEU A 45 5.02 -3.44 -8.57
C LEU A 45 4.21 -3.84 -9.80
N CYS A 46 4.92 -4.15 -10.89
CA CYS A 46 4.27 -4.61 -12.13
C CYS A 46 3.59 -5.98 -11.97
N ASP A 47 3.96 -6.74 -10.93
CA ASP A 47 3.40 -8.03 -10.55
C ASP A 47 2.66 -7.90 -9.20
N SER A 48 2.10 -9.00 -8.71
CA SER A 48 1.54 -9.03 -7.36
C SER A 48 2.66 -8.94 -6.32
N LEU A 49 2.40 -8.21 -5.23
CA LEU A 49 3.19 -8.25 -3.99
C LEU A 49 3.27 -9.68 -3.43
N ALA A 50 2.32 -10.54 -3.78
CA ALA A 50 2.28 -11.95 -3.41
C ALA A 50 2.39 -12.84 -4.67
N PRO A 51 3.50 -12.79 -5.43
CA PRO A 51 3.55 -13.38 -6.76
C PRO A 51 3.48 -14.91 -6.71
N LEU A 52 2.83 -15.53 -7.71
CA LEU A 52 2.78 -17.00 -7.87
C LEU A 52 4.16 -17.67 -7.83
N ARG A 53 5.16 -17.02 -8.42
CA ARG A 53 6.53 -17.53 -8.52
C ARG A 53 7.47 -16.57 -7.83
N GLN A 54 7.93 -16.96 -6.65
CA GLN A 54 9.01 -16.26 -5.97
C GLN A 54 10.36 -16.76 -6.47
N ASN A 55 11.29 -15.84 -6.73
CA ASN A 55 12.67 -16.20 -7.01
C ASN A 55 13.34 -16.65 -5.70
N VAL A 56 13.67 -17.94 -5.61
CA VAL A 56 14.30 -18.55 -4.42
C VAL A 56 15.68 -17.98 -4.08
N GLU A 57 16.34 -17.29 -5.01
CA GLU A 57 17.64 -16.66 -4.78
C GLU A 57 17.52 -15.25 -4.17
N ARG A 58 16.29 -14.73 -4.06
CA ARG A 58 15.97 -13.39 -3.58
C ARG A 58 15.02 -13.45 -2.39
N PRO A 59 15.07 -12.46 -1.48
CA PRO A 59 14.03 -12.30 -0.48
C PRO A 59 12.67 -12.07 -1.16
N SER A 60 11.60 -12.23 -0.39
CA SER A 60 10.25 -11.84 -0.80
C SER A 60 10.10 -10.32 -0.82
N TYR A 61 9.06 -9.83 -1.51
CA TYR A 61 8.64 -8.43 -1.38
C TYR A 61 8.32 -8.07 0.08
N HIS A 62 7.73 -8.98 0.85
CA HIS A 62 7.42 -8.79 2.27
C HIS A 62 8.67 -8.60 3.12
N GLU A 63 9.71 -9.42 2.92
CA GLU A 63 10.98 -9.28 3.63
C GLU A 63 11.67 -7.95 3.30
N ALA A 64 11.72 -7.57 2.02
CA ALA A 64 12.28 -6.29 1.60
C ALA A 64 11.48 -5.10 2.13
N LEU A 65 10.14 -5.20 2.14
CA LEU A 65 9.27 -4.17 2.67
C LEU A 65 9.44 -4.03 4.18
N VAL A 66 9.45 -5.13 4.94
CA VAL A 66 9.73 -5.10 6.39
C VAL A 66 11.05 -4.41 6.66
N GLU A 67 12.09 -4.69 5.87
CA GLU A 67 13.40 -4.09 6.14
C GLU A 67 13.49 -2.61 5.75
N LEU A 68 12.79 -2.19 4.69
CA LEU A 68 12.58 -0.79 4.40
C LEU A 68 11.81 -0.06 5.51
N LEU A 69 10.75 -0.68 6.03
CA LEU A 69 9.93 -0.12 7.11
C LEU A 69 10.73 0.00 8.41
N ASN A 70 11.51 -1.02 8.77
CA ASN A 70 12.39 -1.00 9.94
C ASN A 70 13.39 0.16 9.87
N PHE A 71 13.98 0.38 8.70
CA PHE A 71 14.85 1.53 8.47
C PHE A 71 14.07 2.86 8.64
N GLN A 72 12.93 3.02 7.97
CA GLN A 72 12.11 4.23 8.06
C GLN A 72 11.70 4.55 9.50
N ILE A 73 11.23 3.57 10.25
CA ILE A 73 10.77 3.73 11.65
C ILE A 73 11.91 4.16 12.56
N ARG A 74 13.11 3.60 12.35
CA ARG A 74 14.27 3.89 13.19
C ARG A 74 14.80 5.30 12.97
N GLU A 75 14.86 5.74 11.71
CA GLU A 75 15.50 7.00 11.34
C GLU A 75 14.53 8.19 11.33
N ARG A 76 13.21 7.95 11.43
CA ARG A 76 12.20 8.98 11.22
C ARG A 76 11.24 9.13 12.40
N ALA A 77 10.90 10.37 12.73
CA ALA A 77 9.84 10.71 13.68
C ALA A 77 8.63 11.39 13.02
N ASN A 78 8.86 12.09 11.90
CA ASN A 78 7.82 12.83 11.18
C ASN A 78 6.95 11.89 10.33
N PRO A 79 5.67 12.25 10.10
CA PRO A 79 4.80 11.50 9.19
C PRO A 79 5.41 11.32 7.79
N TRP A 80 5.06 10.21 7.14
CA TRP A 80 5.48 9.87 5.78
C TRP A 80 4.43 9.02 5.07
N ILE A 81 4.57 8.87 3.76
CA ILE A 81 3.60 8.20 2.90
C ILE A 81 4.24 7.04 2.15
N LEU A 82 3.54 5.91 2.09
CA LEU A 82 3.84 4.78 1.21
C LEU A 82 2.72 4.66 0.17
N PHE A 83 3.08 4.73 -1.09
CA PHE A 83 2.25 4.29 -2.20
C PHE A 83 2.66 2.88 -2.60
N VAL A 84 1.68 1.99 -2.80
CA VAL A 84 1.89 0.64 -3.31
C VAL A 84 0.93 0.40 -4.46
N SER A 85 1.47 0.24 -5.68
CA SER A 85 0.75 -0.31 -6.81
C SER A 85 1.11 -1.79 -6.96
N THR A 86 0.11 -2.67 -7.06
CA THR A 86 0.30 -4.13 -7.11
C THR A 86 -0.85 -4.81 -7.84
N ARG A 87 -0.55 -5.87 -8.60
CA ARG A 87 -1.60 -6.74 -9.13
C ARG A 87 -2.30 -7.49 -8.00
N ALA A 88 -3.61 -7.61 -8.11
CA ALA A 88 -4.48 -8.24 -7.15
C ALA A 88 -5.57 -9.06 -7.86
N ASP A 89 -5.17 -10.09 -8.59
CA ASP A 89 -6.06 -11.06 -9.20
C ASP A 89 -5.74 -12.49 -8.72
N PRO A 90 -6.74 -13.39 -8.61
CA PRO A 90 -6.51 -14.75 -8.11
C PRO A 90 -5.49 -15.55 -8.93
N SER A 91 -5.26 -15.17 -10.19
CA SER A 91 -4.33 -15.86 -11.08
C SER A 91 -2.88 -15.40 -10.95
N THR A 92 -2.60 -14.28 -10.26
CA THR A 92 -1.24 -13.79 -10.00
C THR A 92 -0.82 -13.92 -8.53
N VAL A 93 -1.78 -14.12 -7.62
CA VAL A 93 -1.53 -14.24 -6.19
C VAL A 93 -1.19 -15.68 -5.79
N SER A 94 -0.12 -15.86 -5.02
CA SER A 94 0.27 -17.13 -4.42
C SER A 94 -0.65 -17.54 -3.27
N GLU A 95 -1.22 -18.75 -3.34
CA GLU A 95 -2.04 -19.33 -2.27
C GLU A 95 -1.26 -19.45 -0.96
N ALA A 96 0.04 -19.75 -1.04
CA ALA A 96 0.88 -19.88 0.15
C ALA A 96 1.03 -18.54 0.88
N ILE A 97 1.16 -17.43 0.16
CA ILE A 97 1.25 -16.10 0.77
C ILE A 97 -0.14 -15.65 1.27
N TRP A 98 -1.19 -15.92 0.50
CA TRP A 98 -2.58 -15.66 0.87
C TRP A 98 -2.95 -16.24 2.23
N GLN A 99 -2.51 -17.47 2.52
CA GLN A 99 -2.74 -18.14 3.81
C GLN A 99 -2.14 -17.42 5.01
N TYR A 100 -1.19 -16.49 4.83
CA TYR A 100 -0.68 -15.65 5.92
C TYR A 100 -1.56 -14.42 6.19
N TYR A 101 -2.32 -13.94 5.19
CA TYR A 101 -3.21 -12.79 5.36
C TYR A 101 -4.51 -13.17 6.09
N LEU A 102 -5.08 -14.35 5.80
CA LEU A 102 -6.36 -14.76 6.36
C LEU A 102 -6.39 -14.81 7.90
N PRO A 103 -5.40 -15.39 8.60
CA PRO A 103 -5.40 -15.41 10.07
C PRO A 103 -5.37 -14.00 10.66
N GLN A 104 -4.64 -13.07 10.03
CA GLN A 104 -4.55 -11.68 10.47
C GLN A 104 -5.91 -10.97 10.42
N LEU A 105 -6.71 -11.27 9.40
CA LEU A 105 -8.08 -10.76 9.28
C LEU A 105 -9.03 -11.44 10.29
N ALA A 106 -8.90 -12.76 10.43
CA ALA A 106 -9.75 -13.55 11.31
C ALA A 106 -9.61 -13.16 12.79
N ASP A 107 -8.40 -12.79 13.25
CA ASP A 107 -8.17 -12.39 14.64
C ASP A 107 -8.87 -11.06 14.97
N ASN A 108 -8.87 -10.11 14.05
CA ASN A 108 -9.56 -8.83 14.27
C ASN A 108 -11.08 -9.00 14.20
N LEU A 109 -11.58 -9.86 13.31
CA LEU A 109 -13.00 -10.21 13.25
C LEU A 109 -13.52 -10.84 14.55
N ARG A 110 -12.75 -11.75 15.17
CA ARG A 110 -13.15 -12.36 16.46
C ARG A 110 -13.25 -11.34 17.59
N SER A 111 -12.51 -10.24 17.48
CA SER A 111 -12.38 -9.25 18.54
C SER A 111 -13.18 -7.98 18.31
N SER A 112 -13.88 -7.85 17.17
CA SER A 112 -14.65 -6.66 16.79
C SER A 112 -15.88 -7.03 15.95
N GLY A 113 -17.08 -6.95 16.55
CA GLY A 113 -18.33 -7.12 15.80
C GLY A 113 -18.48 -6.08 14.68
N ALA A 114 -18.06 -4.83 14.91
CA ALA A 114 -18.10 -3.78 13.90
C ALA A 114 -17.25 -4.09 12.65
N LEU A 115 -16.12 -4.79 12.82
CA LEU A 115 -15.31 -5.22 11.68
C LEU A 115 -16.01 -6.36 10.91
N ALA A 116 -16.68 -7.27 11.62
CA ALA A 116 -17.47 -8.32 11.00
C ALA A 116 -18.61 -7.75 10.15
N ASP A 117 -19.37 -6.81 10.71
CA ASP A 117 -20.45 -6.12 10.01
C ASP A 117 -19.93 -5.41 8.74
N GLN A 118 -18.78 -4.75 8.83
CA GLN A 118 -18.18 -4.09 7.67
C GLN A 118 -17.66 -5.06 6.61
N LEU A 119 -17.07 -6.18 7.00
CA LEU A 119 -16.59 -7.19 6.05
C LEU A 119 -17.74 -7.90 5.34
N GLU A 120 -18.81 -8.21 6.06
CA GLU A 120 -20.02 -8.79 5.47
C GLU A 120 -20.67 -7.80 4.49
N GLN A 121 -20.87 -6.55 4.90
CA GLN A 121 -21.53 -5.53 4.07
C GLN A 121 -20.73 -5.15 2.82
N ASN A 122 -19.40 -5.09 2.90
CA ASN A 122 -18.56 -4.50 1.85
C ASN A 122 -17.80 -5.53 1.00
N VAL A 123 -17.60 -6.74 1.52
CA VAL A 123 -16.79 -7.79 0.89
C VAL A 123 -17.57 -9.10 0.73
N GLY A 124 -18.79 -9.20 1.28
CA GLY A 124 -19.64 -10.38 1.12
C GLY A 124 -19.14 -11.61 1.89
N VAL A 125 -18.25 -11.43 2.87
CA VAL A 125 -17.68 -12.52 3.68
C VAL A 125 -18.47 -12.64 4.98
N ASP A 126 -19.21 -13.74 5.13
CA ASP A 126 -19.99 -14.05 6.34
C ASP A 126 -19.08 -14.53 7.49
N GLY A 127 -18.48 -13.55 8.18
CA GLY A 127 -17.82 -13.73 9.46
C GLY A 127 -16.50 -14.52 9.45
N VAL A 128 -16.03 -14.82 10.68
CA VAL A 128 -14.71 -15.44 10.94
C VAL A 128 -14.56 -16.83 10.33
N ASN A 129 -15.65 -17.60 10.30
CA ASN A 129 -15.60 -19.00 9.87
C ASN A 129 -15.42 -19.10 8.36
N ALA A 130 -15.98 -18.16 7.59
CA ALA A 130 -15.76 -18.08 6.15
C ALA A 130 -14.27 -17.88 5.80
N LEU A 131 -13.50 -17.17 6.64
CA LEU A 131 -12.07 -16.92 6.38
C LEU A 131 -11.14 -18.11 6.68
N LYS A 132 -11.52 -19.03 7.58
CA LYS A 132 -10.62 -20.12 8.02
C LYS A 132 -10.37 -21.18 6.96
N ASP A 133 -11.35 -21.40 6.10
CA ASP A 133 -11.31 -22.41 5.04
C ASP A 133 -11.26 -21.78 3.64
N LEU A 134 -11.08 -20.46 3.56
CA LEU A 134 -10.99 -19.75 2.30
C LEU A 134 -9.67 -20.12 1.62
N LYS A 135 -9.72 -21.04 0.65
CA LYS A 135 -8.69 -21.08 -0.39
C LYS A 135 -8.72 -19.76 -1.16
N LEU A 136 -7.73 -19.52 -2.04
CA LEU A 136 -7.84 -18.40 -2.99
C LEU A 136 -9.23 -18.46 -3.66
N PRO A 137 -10.11 -17.48 -3.37
CA PRO A 137 -11.49 -17.60 -3.78
C PRO A 137 -11.55 -17.32 -5.28
N THR A 138 -11.74 -18.37 -6.07
CA THR A 138 -11.92 -18.26 -7.53
C THR A 138 -13.35 -17.87 -7.90
N ASP A 139 -14.27 -17.99 -6.95
CA ASP A 139 -15.71 -17.91 -7.18
C ASP A 139 -16.32 -16.57 -6.73
N ILE A 140 -15.49 -15.64 -6.24
CA ILE A 140 -15.93 -14.27 -5.89
C ILE A 140 -15.61 -13.31 -7.03
N ALA A 141 -16.28 -12.16 -7.05
CA ALA A 141 -15.98 -11.15 -8.05
C ALA A 141 -14.54 -10.64 -7.89
N GLN A 142 -13.87 -10.33 -9.00
CA GLN A 142 -12.49 -9.80 -9.01
C GLN A 142 -12.32 -8.58 -8.09
N GLN A 143 -13.34 -7.71 -8.03
CA GLN A 143 -13.36 -6.55 -7.14
C GLN A 143 -13.39 -6.94 -5.66
N GLU A 144 -14.19 -7.94 -5.30
CA GLU A 144 -14.26 -8.46 -3.93
C GLU A 144 -12.93 -9.10 -3.54
N PHE A 145 -12.31 -9.85 -4.46
CA PHE A 145 -10.98 -10.40 -4.27
C PHE A 145 -9.93 -9.30 -4.05
N ALA A 146 -9.90 -8.27 -4.90
CA ALA A 146 -8.97 -7.16 -4.77
C ALA A 146 -9.15 -6.43 -3.43
N ARG A 147 -10.40 -6.19 -2.97
CA ARG A 147 -10.65 -5.62 -1.63
C ARG A 147 -10.11 -6.52 -0.53
N LEU A 148 -10.38 -7.82 -0.59
CA LEU A 148 -9.94 -8.76 0.44
C LEU A 148 -8.40 -8.88 0.47
N PHE A 149 -7.77 -8.89 -0.70
CA PHE A 149 -6.31 -8.85 -0.83
C PHE A 149 -5.71 -7.56 -0.27
N GLY A 150 -6.24 -6.40 -0.67
CA GLY A 150 -5.81 -5.11 -0.16
C GLY A 150 -5.98 -5.02 1.36
N LEU A 151 -7.09 -5.53 1.89
CA LEU A 151 -7.35 -5.57 3.33
C LEU A 151 -6.38 -6.50 4.06
N GLY A 152 -6.13 -7.71 3.53
CA GLY A 152 -5.18 -8.67 4.07
C GLY A 152 -3.76 -8.08 4.14
N PHE A 153 -3.31 -7.47 3.04
CA PHE A 153 -2.03 -6.76 2.99
C PHE A 153 -1.99 -5.59 4.00
N SER A 154 -3.02 -4.75 4.03
CA SER A 154 -3.08 -3.59 4.92
C SER A 154 -3.05 -4.00 6.40
N LYS A 155 -3.71 -5.11 6.74
CA LYS A 155 -3.74 -5.66 8.09
C LYS A 155 -2.40 -6.29 8.49
N TRP A 156 -1.72 -6.97 7.57
CA TRP A 156 -0.35 -7.43 7.77
C TRP A 156 0.61 -6.24 7.96
N LEU A 157 0.48 -5.21 7.13
CA LEU A 157 1.30 -4.00 7.26
C LEU A 157 1.06 -3.32 8.62
N LEU A 158 -0.21 -3.22 9.06
CA LEU A 158 -0.54 -2.72 10.39
C LEU A 158 0.12 -3.53 11.50
N SER A 159 0.15 -4.87 11.41
CA SER A 159 0.80 -5.68 12.45
C SER A 159 2.32 -5.50 12.47
N VAL A 160 2.95 -5.35 11.32
CA VAL A 160 4.38 -4.99 11.21
C VAL A 160 4.66 -3.64 11.87
N MET A 161 3.79 -2.65 11.68
CA MET A 161 3.97 -1.29 12.23
C MET A 161 3.60 -1.16 13.70
N TRP A 162 2.76 -2.05 14.21
CA TRP A 162 2.30 -2.05 15.59
C TRP A 162 3.24 -2.81 16.54
N ALA A 163 3.98 -3.80 16.03
CA ALA A 163 4.91 -4.61 16.82
C ALA A 163 6.12 -3.84 17.39
N PRO A 164 6.81 -2.94 16.66
CA PRO A 164 7.95 -2.21 17.17
C PRO A 164 7.56 -1.02 18.05
N SER A 165 8.39 -0.73 19.06
CA SER A 165 8.33 0.52 19.83
C SER A 165 9.33 1.53 19.24
N PRO A 166 8.92 2.78 18.95
CA PRO A 166 7.60 3.36 19.16
C PRO A 166 6.58 2.85 18.14
N ASN A 167 5.32 2.65 18.57
CA ASN A 167 4.25 2.20 17.69
C ASN A 167 3.93 3.29 16.64
N TRP A 168 3.45 2.86 15.47
CA TRP A 168 3.02 3.76 14.41
C TRP A 168 1.54 3.63 14.11
N HIS A 169 0.87 4.76 14.00
CA HIS A 169 -0.48 4.88 13.44
C HIS A 169 -0.37 4.72 11.93
N LEU A 170 -0.99 3.66 11.40
CA LEU A 170 -1.16 3.42 9.98
C LEU A 170 -2.57 3.83 9.54
N GLU A 171 -2.65 4.72 8.56
CA GLU A 171 -3.91 5.23 8.00
C GLU A 171 -3.93 4.93 6.49
N LEU A 172 -4.95 4.18 6.04
CA LEU A 172 -5.22 4.02 4.61
C LEU A 172 -5.91 5.29 4.10
N LEU A 173 -5.30 5.96 3.15
CA LEU A 173 -5.84 7.14 2.47
C LEU A 173 -6.67 6.72 1.24
N PRO A 174 -7.44 7.64 0.62
CA PRO A 174 -8.19 7.36 -0.59
C PRO A 174 -7.33 6.65 -1.63
N SER A 175 -7.79 5.47 -2.02
CA SER A 175 -7.08 4.52 -2.87
C SER A 175 -7.98 4.09 -4.02
N CYS A 176 -7.40 3.55 -5.09
CA CYS A 176 -8.15 3.15 -6.27
C CYS A 176 -7.68 1.81 -6.81
N TRP A 177 -8.48 1.25 -7.71
CA TRP A 177 -8.01 0.22 -8.64
C TRP A 177 -8.24 0.66 -10.07
N TYR A 178 -7.50 0.04 -10.97
CA TYR A 178 -7.62 0.26 -12.41
C TYR A 178 -7.16 -0.98 -13.18
N ARG A 179 -7.47 -0.99 -14.46
CA ARG A 179 -7.11 -2.03 -15.41
C ARG A 179 -5.77 -1.72 -16.06
N VAL A 180 -4.90 -2.72 -16.13
CA VAL A 180 -3.68 -2.64 -16.96
C VAL A 180 -3.83 -3.46 -18.25
N SER A 181 -4.26 -4.72 -18.13
CA SER A 181 -4.33 -5.63 -19.28
C SER A 181 -5.50 -6.63 -19.23
N ALA A 182 -6.21 -6.71 -18.11
CA ALA A 182 -7.34 -7.62 -17.93
C ALA A 182 -8.64 -7.01 -18.46
N GLU A 183 -9.72 -7.79 -18.57
CA GLU A 183 -11.05 -7.21 -18.89
C GLU A 183 -11.61 -6.40 -17.71
N GLN A 184 -11.24 -6.79 -16.49
CA GLN A 184 -11.66 -6.17 -15.24
C GLN A 184 -10.45 -5.50 -14.54
N PRO A 185 -10.67 -4.52 -13.65
CA PRO A 185 -9.58 -3.93 -12.88
C PRO A 185 -8.78 -4.98 -12.09
N ASP A 186 -7.47 -5.01 -12.32
CA ASP A 186 -6.55 -6.00 -11.76
C ASP A 186 -5.40 -5.37 -10.96
N MET A 187 -5.26 -4.04 -10.99
CA MET A 187 -4.21 -3.30 -10.30
C MET A 187 -4.80 -2.49 -9.14
N LEU A 188 -4.31 -2.74 -7.93
CA LEU A 188 -4.60 -1.90 -6.76
C LEU A 188 -3.53 -0.81 -6.64
N SER A 189 -3.95 0.41 -6.33
CA SER A 189 -3.07 1.52 -5.95
C SER A 189 -3.47 2.03 -4.57
N LEU A 190 -2.71 1.60 -3.57
CA LEU A 190 -2.93 1.87 -2.15
C LEU A 190 -2.04 3.01 -1.66
N CYS A 191 -2.58 3.86 -0.80
CA CYS A 191 -1.85 4.97 -0.19
C CYS A 191 -1.93 4.89 1.33
N PHE A 192 -0.79 4.76 2.00
CA PHE A 192 -0.71 4.66 3.45
C PHE A 192 0.03 5.85 4.05
N ARG A 193 -0.55 6.45 5.08
CA ARG A 193 0.09 7.47 5.89
C ARG A 193 0.50 6.89 7.24
N PHE A 194 1.75 7.12 7.60
CA PHE A 194 2.33 6.66 8.86
C PHE A 194 2.56 7.84 9.78
N LYS A 195 2.15 7.74 11.05
CA LYS A 195 2.41 8.74 12.09
C LYS A 195 2.90 8.05 13.34
N GLN A 196 4.01 8.51 13.90
CA GLN A 196 4.51 7.97 15.16
C GLN A 196 3.50 8.23 16.28
N ILE A 197 3.20 7.21 17.08
CA ILE A 197 2.39 7.35 18.30
C ILE A 197 3.34 7.83 19.39
N THR A 198 3.30 9.13 19.66
CA THR A 198 4.14 9.74 20.70
C THR A 198 3.46 9.59 22.06
N GLU A 199 3.98 8.69 22.88
CA GLU A 199 3.60 8.63 24.29
C GLU A 199 4.26 9.79 25.04
N ALA A 200 3.46 10.44 25.90
CA ALA A 200 3.96 11.54 26.70
C ALA A 200 4.95 11.00 27.76
N ARG A 201 6.16 11.57 27.82
CA ARG A 201 7.17 11.13 28.78
C ARG A 201 6.71 11.43 30.21
N ILE A 202 6.76 10.42 31.06
CA ILE A 202 6.53 10.57 32.50
C ILE A 202 7.86 10.94 33.15
N ASP A 203 7.91 12.08 33.84
CA ASP A 203 9.07 12.47 34.64
C ASP A 203 9.13 11.60 35.91
N PRO A 204 10.10 10.68 36.05
CA PRO A 204 10.17 9.79 37.20
C PRO A 204 10.52 10.55 38.50
N SER A 205 11.06 11.76 38.41
CA SER A 205 11.43 12.56 39.58
C SER A 205 10.24 13.30 40.19
N GLY A 206 9.13 13.44 39.44
CA GLY A 206 7.96 14.20 39.86
C GLY A 206 8.18 15.71 39.94
N LEU A 207 9.24 16.23 39.32
CA LEU A 207 9.53 17.67 39.25
C LEU A 207 8.60 18.38 38.26
N VAL A 208 8.07 17.65 37.28
CA VAL A 208 7.12 18.16 36.28
C VAL A 208 5.78 17.45 36.43
N ALA A 209 4.69 18.20 36.33
CA ALA A 209 3.34 17.63 36.32
C ALA A 209 3.18 16.65 35.16
N ALA A 210 2.51 15.52 35.41
CA ALA A 210 2.26 14.53 34.38
C ALA A 210 1.43 15.18 33.24
N PRO A 211 1.83 14.95 31.98
CA PRO A 211 1.05 15.41 30.84
C PRO A 211 -0.33 14.74 30.82
N PRO A 212 -1.36 15.41 30.25
CA PRO A 212 -2.67 14.79 30.12
C PRO A 212 -2.58 13.50 29.30
N ALA A 213 -3.37 12.50 29.69
CA ALA A 213 -3.43 11.24 28.97
C ALA A 213 -3.85 11.48 27.51
N SER A 214 -3.06 10.99 26.56
CA SER A 214 -3.45 10.99 25.16
C SER A 214 -4.51 9.91 24.90
N PRO A 215 -5.39 10.07 23.90
CA PRO A 215 -6.34 9.03 23.53
C PRO A 215 -5.59 7.75 23.19
N GLN A 216 -5.93 6.65 23.85
CA GLN A 216 -5.38 5.34 23.52
C GLN A 216 -6.09 4.84 22.26
N ILE A 217 -5.45 5.00 21.11
CA ILE A 217 -5.85 4.30 19.89
C ILE A 217 -5.32 2.87 20.01
N SER A 218 -6.15 1.88 19.74
CA SER A 218 -5.73 0.48 19.65
C SER A 218 -5.47 0.08 18.20
N GLU A 219 -4.67 -0.98 18.00
CA GLU A 219 -4.50 -1.61 16.68
C GLU A 219 -5.84 -1.95 16.02
N ARG A 220 -6.80 -2.41 16.83
CA ARG A 220 -8.14 -2.78 16.37
C ARG A 220 -8.88 -1.59 15.78
N ASP A 221 -8.78 -0.41 16.40
CA ASP A 221 -9.45 0.80 15.91
C ASP A 221 -8.90 1.19 14.54
N LEU A 222 -7.58 1.09 14.35
CA LEU A 222 -6.94 1.32 13.05
C LEU A 222 -7.36 0.29 12.00
N ALA A 223 -7.49 -0.98 12.38
CA ALA A 223 -7.96 -2.01 11.47
C ALA A 223 -9.41 -1.78 10.99
N VAL A 224 -10.30 -1.30 11.88
CA VAL A 224 -11.67 -0.90 11.50
C VAL A 224 -11.65 0.29 10.54
N GLN A 225 -10.78 1.28 10.78
CA GLN A 225 -10.61 2.40 9.85
C GLN A 225 -10.13 1.94 8.48
N ILE A 226 -9.09 1.09 8.43
CA ILE A 226 -8.58 0.51 7.18
C ILE A 226 -9.69 -0.25 6.43
N CYS A 227 -10.50 -1.04 7.12
CA CYS A 227 -11.63 -1.74 6.50
C CYS A 227 -12.64 -0.78 5.89
N GLY A 228 -12.98 0.29 6.61
CA GLY A 228 -13.88 1.34 6.12
C GLY A 228 -13.33 2.13 4.94
N GLU A 229 -12.02 2.33 4.84
CA GLU A 229 -11.40 2.99 3.68
C GLU A 229 -11.22 2.02 2.51
N MET A 230 -10.95 0.74 2.77
CA MET A 230 -10.85 -0.29 1.73
C MET A 230 -12.20 -0.50 1.01
N SER A 231 -13.32 -0.39 1.71
CA SER A 231 -14.64 -0.45 1.07
C SER A 231 -14.95 0.74 0.16
N ARG A 232 -14.22 1.84 0.34
CA ARG A 232 -14.34 3.07 -0.48
C ARG A 232 -13.33 3.14 -1.62
N VAL A 233 -12.50 2.10 -1.81
CA VAL A 233 -11.60 2.02 -2.96
C VAL A 233 -12.41 2.15 -4.25
N ARG A 234 -12.04 3.13 -5.07
CA ARG A 234 -12.79 3.51 -6.26
C ARG A 234 -12.25 2.80 -7.49
N ASP A 235 -13.16 2.43 -8.37
CA ASP A 235 -12.84 2.08 -9.75
C ASP A 235 -12.45 3.34 -10.51
N LEU A 236 -11.15 3.52 -10.76
CA LEU A 236 -10.64 4.69 -11.45
C LEU A 236 -11.08 4.70 -12.92
N ASP A 237 -11.17 3.54 -13.56
CA ASP A 237 -11.60 3.45 -14.96
C ASP A 237 -13.07 3.84 -15.11
N ALA A 238 -13.92 3.35 -14.21
CA ALA A 238 -15.32 3.76 -14.18
C ALA A 238 -15.47 5.25 -13.85
N LEU A 239 -14.73 5.74 -12.85
CA LEU A 239 -14.75 7.16 -12.47
C LEU A 239 -14.41 8.08 -13.65
N LEU A 240 -13.32 7.81 -14.35
CA LEU A 240 -12.87 8.65 -15.46
C LEU A 240 -13.75 8.50 -16.72
N ARG A 241 -14.45 7.37 -16.87
CA ARG A 241 -15.44 7.18 -17.94
C ARG A 241 -16.73 7.94 -17.67
N ASP A 242 -17.20 7.89 -16.42
CA ASP A 242 -18.49 8.45 -16.02
C ASP A 242 -18.41 9.95 -15.69
N ASP A 243 -17.21 10.47 -15.44
CA ASP A 243 -16.96 11.89 -15.14
C ASP A 243 -15.93 12.52 -16.11
N PRO A 244 -16.40 13.04 -17.26
CA PRO A 244 -15.54 13.70 -18.24
C PRO A 244 -14.81 14.94 -17.71
N GLU A 245 -15.36 15.64 -16.71
CA GLU A 245 -14.71 16.80 -16.11
C GLU A 245 -13.53 16.39 -15.23
N GLU A 246 -13.68 15.29 -14.48
CA GLU A 246 -12.59 14.69 -13.71
C GLU A 246 -11.50 14.15 -14.64
N LEU A 247 -11.87 13.47 -15.75
CA LEU A 247 -10.92 13.04 -16.78
C LEU A 247 -10.14 14.22 -17.36
N GLU A 248 -10.81 15.29 -17.76
CA GLU A 248 -10.15 16.49 -18.27
C GLU A 248 -9.20 17.11 -17.24
N THR A 249 -9.63 17.13 -15.97
CA THR A 249 -8.80 17.61 -14.86
C THR A 249 -7.56 16.75 -14.67
N MET A 250 -7.68 15.42 -14.78
CA MET A 250 -6.55 14.50 -14.67
C MET A 250 -5.59 14.60 -15.84
N ILE A 251 -6.09 14.71 -17.08
CA ILE A 251 -5.24 14.92 -18.27
C ILE A 251 -4.43 16.20 -18.11
N ARG A 252 -5.08 17.32 -17.80
CA ARG A 252 -4.42 18.62 -17.63
C ARG A 252 -3.40 18.62 -16.48
N LYS A 253 -3.74 18.01 -15.32
CA LYS A 253 -2.79 17.90 -14.19
C LYS A 253 -1.61 17.01 -14.55
N GLY A 254 -1.85 15.87 -15.20
CA GLY A 254 -0.81 14.96 -15.66
C GLY A 254 0.14 15.61 -16.66
N ALA A 255 -0.41 16.34 -17.63
CA ALA A 255 0.36 17.12 -18.61
C ALA A 255 1.22 18.18 -17.90
N GLY A 256 0.64 18.87 -16.91
CA GLY A 256 1.35 19.81 -16.05
C GLY A 256 2.52 19.16 -15.30
N LEU A 257 2.35 17.98 -14.70
CA LEU A 257 3.43 17.25 -14.02
C LEU A 257 4.54 16.83 -14.99
N LEU A 258 4.16 16.29 -16.15
CA LEU A 258 5.10 15.86 -17.18
C LEU A 258 5.92 17.02 -17.76
N LYS A 259 5.31 18.19 -17.89
CA LYS A 259 6.00 19.43 -18.25
C LYS A 259 7.10 19.79 -17.26
N HIS A 260 6.86 19.64 -15.95
CA HIS A 260 7.90 19.86 -14.92
C HIS A 260 9.05 18.84 -15.06
N ALA A 261 8.74 17.62 -15.51
CA ALA A 261 9.70 16.59 -15.86
C ALA A 261 10.28 16.73 -17.30
N ARG A 262 10.03 17.88 -17.96
CA ARG A 262 10.54 18.23 -19.31
C ARG A 262 10.03 17.36 -20.46
N TYR A 263 8.87 16.74 -20.29
CA TYR A 263 8.15 16.06 -21.37
C TYR A 263 7.26 17.05 -22.15
N ASP A 264 6.85 16.65 -23.36
CA ASP A 264 5.95 17.42 -24.21
C ASP A 264 4.50 17.32 -23.69
N GLU A 265 3.98 18.45 -23.22
CA GLU A 265 2.63 18.60 -22.67
C GLU A 265 1.53 18.32 -23.72
N GLY A 266 1.72 18.81 -24.95
CA GLY A 266 0.73 18.66 -26.03
C GLY A 266 0.68 17.24 -26.56
N ALA A 267 1.84 16.59 -26.70
CA ALA A 267 1.92 15.19 -27.10
C ALA A 267 1.26 14.27 -26.06
N TYR A 268 1.43 14.56 -24.76
CA TYR A 268 0.75 13.81 -23.70
C TYR A 268 -0.76 14.03 -23.71
N ASP A 269 -1.23 15.28 -23.84
CA ASP A 269 -2.65 15.60 -23.90
C ASP A 269 -3.35 14.88 -25.07
N GLU A 270 -2.76 14.93 -26.27
CA GLU A 270 -3.26 14.21 -27.45
C GLU A 270 -3.30 12.70 -27.20
N TRP A 271 -2.19 12.13 -26.71
CA TRP A 271 -2.12 10.69 -26.40
C TRP A 271 -3.17 10.26 -25.38
N ALA A 272 -3.35 11.04 -24.29
CA ALA A 272 -4.26 10.70 -23.21
C ALA A 272 -5.74 10.76 -23.65
N ARG A 273 -6.08 11.66 -24.59
CA ARG A 273 -7.43 11.73 -25.17
C ARG A 273 -7.73 10.58 -26.11
N ILE A 274 -6.73 10.13 -26.88
CA ILE A 274 -6.87 8.98 -27.79
C ILE A 274 -6.90 7.67 -27.01
N SER A 275 -6.08 7.57 -25.96
CA SER A 275 -5.85 6.35 -25.18
C SER A 275 -6.66 6.29 -23.90
N GLY A 276 -7.53 7.28 -23.65
CA GLY A 276 -8.36 7.37 -22.46
C GLY A 276 -9.27 6.15 -22.29
N PRO A 277 -9.95 6.01 -21.14
CA PRO A 277 -10.76 4.83 -20.85
C PRO A 277 -11.70 4.54 -22.01
N ALA A 278 -11.50 3.40 -22.66
CA ALA A 278 -12.30 2.98 -23.82
C ALA A 278 -13.78 3.05 -23.43
N GLN A 279 -14.58 3.74 -24.25
CA GLN A 279 -16.04 3.85 -24.09
C GLN A 279 -16.66 2.47 -23.91
#